data_AF-L8FWZ9-F1
#
_entry.id   AF-L8FWZ9-F1
#
_cell.length_a   1.000
_cell.length_b   1.000
_cell.length_c   1.000
_cell.angle_alpha   90.00
_cell.angle_beta   90.00
_cell.angle_gamma   90.00
#
_symmetry.space_group_name_H-M   'P 1'
#
loop_
_entity.id
_entity.type
_entity.pdbx_description
1 polymer ?
#
loop_
_entity_poly.entity_id
_entity_poly.type
_entity_poly.pdbx_seq_one_letter_code
_entity_poly.pdbx_strand_id
1 'polypeptide(L)'
;MIASGYSSNHSVIEVRNLASNALVGTDIWGGKDPKGRCNRFQPMLLSAKISLRNRFDYAAQNDRLDDGTVNYSTLSKTILKVLSSRGANRDDPGPLAGWPGLEIDWNVADLINWIFVYLTGRRANGSVPDAALAHSYIRGGCPCLVDGPLYEHPLLSMDTLQEMEMTLRLPKGTLLSEGVSLTITAGYLPGNRVNQSAPYSAVLKLENIKIPTLIGLNPNERLAKQMVIATVEIDPYVVVGQDHYNELEQIVVKSIEESAFETLESLAAHLVNRIIKHFIFPYTTREPFSDVRVSLVKPSATTFAEAPIVTVSRSSNPAIDTTSKTLWEEWLSWNTGVESRVPFPYQGRLDSWILDNFPGDSSGAQAGDHPGDHQMQG
;
A
#
# COMPACT_ATOMS: atom_id res chain seq x y z
N MET A 1 2.48 -11.87 -6.68
CA MET A 1 1.68 -13.14 -6.76
C MET A 1 2.56 -14.32 -6.34
N ILE A 2 2.48 -14.77 -5.09
CA ILE A 2 3.29 -15.89 -4.60
C ILE A 2 2.72 -17.18 -5.21
N ALA A 3 3.47 -17.81 -6.09
CA ALA A 3 3.11 -19.08 -6.71
C ALA A 3 2.89 -20.14 -5.61
N SER A 4 1.67 -20.68 -5.57
CA SER A 4 1.18 -21.67 -4.63
C SER A 4 1.91 -23.01 -4.78
N GLY A 5 3.07 -23.12 -4.14
CA GLY A 5 3.81 -24.38 -3.96
C GLY A 5 3.52 -25.09 -2.64
N TYR A 6 2.48 -24.70 -1.91
CA TYR A 6 2.15 -25.25 -0.59
C TYR A 6 0.98 -26.24 -0.66
N SER A 7 1.07 -27.30 0.16
CA SER A 7 0.07 -28.37 0.35
C SER A 7 -1.39 -27.86 0.24
N SER A 8 -2.20 -28.55 -0.56
CA SER A 8 -3.63 -28.25 -0.78
C SER A 8 -4.51 -28.44 0.47
N ASN A 9 -3.98 -29.06 1.52
CA ASN A 9 -4.68 -29.27 2.78
C ASN A 9 -4.11 -28.33 3.85
N HIS A 10 -4.80 -27.22 4.09
CA HIS A 10 -4.50 -26.27 5.16
C HIS A 10 -5.81 -25.76 5.79
N SER A 11 -5.72 -25.18 6.98
CA SER A 11 -6.86 -24.57 7.66
C SER A 11 -6.64 -23.07 7.84
N VAL A 12 -7.71 -22.29 7.75
CA VAL A 12 -7.64 -20.83 7.75
C VAL A 12 -8.49 -20.25 8.87
N ILE A 13 -7.92 -19.28 9.59
CA ILE A 13 -8.62 -18.48 10.60
C ILE A 13 -8.54 -17.04 10.14
N GLU A 14 -9.69 -16.39 10.05
CA GLU A 14 -9.77 -15.02 9.57
C GLU A 14 -10.54 -14.14 10.56
N VAL A 15 -9.99 -12.96 10.83
CA VAL A 15 -10.66 -11.88 11.54
C VAL A 15 -10.71 -10.69 10.59
N ARG A 16 -11.91 -10.18 10.30
CA ARG A 16 -12.12 -9.10 9.33
C ARG A 16 -12.46 -7.79 10.01
N ASN A 17 -11.88 -6.71 9.50
CA ASN A 17 -12.27 -5.33 9.80
C ASN A 17 -12.35 -5.01 11.30
N LEU A 18 -11.34 -5.42 12.09
CA LEU A 18 -11.17 -4.91 13.44
C LEU A 18 -11.02 -3.39 13.39
N ALA A 19 -12.03 -2.70 13.89
CA ALA A 19 -12.04 -1.25 13.93
C ALA A 19 -11.21 -0.74 15.10
N SER A 20 -10.33 0.22 14.83
CA SER A 20 -9.57 0.95 15.84
C SER A 20 -9.26 2.36 15.33
N ASN A 21 -8.69 3.18 16.19
CA ASN A 21 -7.96 4.37 15.78
C ASN A 21 -6.48 4.16 16.11
N ALA A 22 -5.57 4.67 15.29
CA ALA A 22 -4.16 4.73 15.66
C ALA A 22 -3.47 5.93 15.02
N LEU A 23 -2.32 6.28 15.58
CA LEU A 23 -1.42 7.31 15.08
C LEU A 23 -0.50 6.69 14.00
N VAL A 24 -1.00 6.54 12.77
CA VAL A 24 -0.28 5.88 11.66
C VAL A 24 -0.51 6.61 10.35
N GLY A 25 0.49 6.55 9.46
CA GLY A 25 0.41 7.04 8.10
C GLY A 25 0.15 8.54 7.99
N THR A 26 0.08 9.05 6.77
CA THR A 26 -0.16 10.47 6.49
C THR A 26 -1.66 10.80 6.45
N ASP A 27 -2.04 12.05 6.73
CA ASP A 27 -3.39 12.52 6.37
C ASP A 27 -3.50 12.82 4.86
N ILE A 28 -4.73 13.08 4.44
CA ILE A 28 -5.11 13.50 3.09
C ILE A 28 -4.34 14.71 2.56
N TRP A 29 -3.73 15.53 3.44
CA TRP A 29 -3.02 16.76 3.07
C TRP A 29 -1.50 16.60 3.14
N GLY A 30 -0.98 15.42 3.55
CA GLY A 30 0.45 15.21 3.76
C GLY A 30 1.05 16.17 4.80
N GLY A 31 0.22 16.71 5.68
CA GLY A 31 0.59 17.80 6.56
C GLY A 31 1.52 17.33 7.67
N LYS A 32 2.63 18.04 7.87
CA LYS A 32 3.53 17.82 9.00
C LYS A 32 3.08 18.60 10.23
N ASP A 33 3.23 18.03 11.41
CA ASP A 33 3.05 18.76 12.66
C ASP A 33 4.26 19.69 12.94
N PRO A 34 4.24 20.51 14.01
CA PRO A 34 5.36 21.41 14.33
C PRO A 34 6.69 20.71 14.60
N LYS A 35 6.68 19.41 14.87
CA LYS A 35 7.88 18.57 15.04
C LYS A 35 8.29 17.87 13.73
N GLY A 36 7.64 18.17 12.61
CA GLY A 36 7.91 17.58 11.30
C GLY A 36 7.26 16.22 11.06
N ARG A 37 6.34 15.80 11.93
CA ARG A 37 5.73 14.46 11.90
C ARG A 37 4.54 14.37 10.98
N CYS A 38 4.43 13.29 10.22
CA CYS A 38 3.29 13.07 9.31
C CYS A 38 2.17 12.21 9.92
N ASN A 39 2.43 11.48 11.01
CA ASN A 39 1.45 10.56 11.57
C ASN A 39 0.20 11.27 12.09
N ARG A 40 -0.97 10.74 11.74
CA ARG A 40 -2.27 11.29 12.17
C ARG A 40 -3.11 10.24 12.87
N PHE A 41 -3.81 10.68 13.90
CA PHE A 41 -4.78 9.83 14.58
C PHE A 41 -6.02 9.73 13.71
N GLN A 42 -6.26 8.54 13.16
CA GLN A 42 -7.32 8.34 12.18
C GLN A 42 -7.96 6.95 12.34
N PRO A 43 -9.23 6.79 11.89
CA PRO A 43 -9.89 5.51 11.89
C PRO A 43 -9.19 4.53 10.95
N MET A 44 -9.08 3.29 11.39
CA MET A 44 -8.51 2.19 10.62
C MET A 44 -9.33 0.93 10.76
N LEU A 45 -9.25 0.07 9.75
CA LEU A 45 -9.75 -1.29 9.79
C LEU A 45 -8.58 -2.24 9.57
N LEU A 46 -8.45 -3.25 10.41
CA LEU A 46 -7.41 -4.26 10.29
C LEU A 46 -8.03 -5.64 10.12
N SER A 47 -7.61 -6.37 9.09
CA SER A 47 -7.98 -7.77 8.87
C SER A 47 -6.75 -8.65 8.96
N ALA A 48 -6.91 -9.83 9.55
CA ALA A 48 -5.86 -10.83 9.70
C ALA A 48 -6.37 -12.17 9.19
N LYS A 49 -5.62 -12.81 8.30
CA LYS A 49 -5.89 -14.14 7.76
C LYS A 49 -4.68 -15.03 8.03
N ILE A 50 -4.90 -16.08 8.82
CA ILE A 50 -3.87 -17.00 9.31
C ILE A 50 -4.13 -18.37 8.66
N SER A 51 -3.23 -18.80 7.79
CA SER A 51 -3.26 -20.12 7.17
C SER A 51 -2.30 -21.03 7.93
N LEU A 52 -2.81 -22.14 8.46
CA LEU A 52 -2.08 -23.13 9.24
C LEU A 52 -1.73 -24.34 8.38
N ARG A 53 -0.54 -24.91 8.59
CA ARG A 53 -0.05 -26.10 7.87
C ARG A 53 -0.92 -27.33 8.06
N ASN A 54 -1.46 -27.48 9.27
CA ASN A 54 -2.27 -28.63 9.66
C ASN A 54 -3.76 -28.27 9.63
N ARG A 55 -4.60 -29.28 9.43
CA ARG A 55 -6.05 -29.15 9.53
C ARG A 55 -6.48 -29.06 10.98
N PHE A 56 -7.69 -28.55 11.22
CA PHE A 56 -8.34 -28.58 12.53
C PHE A 56 -8.78 -29.98 13.00
N ASP A 57 -8.13 -31.06 12.57
CA ASP A 57 -8.65 -32.43 12.76
C ASP A 57 -8.83 -32.77 14.24
N TYR A 58 -7.89 -32.38 15.11
CA TYR A 58 -8.05 -32.55 16.56
C TYR A 58 -9.22 -31.73 17.11
N ALA A 59 -9.28 -30.44 16.77
CA ALA A 59 -10.32 -29.55 17.27
C ALA A 59 -11.72 -29.96 16.78
N ALA A 60 -11.83 -30.44 15.54
CA ALA A 60 -13.07 -30.94 14.96
C ALA A 60 -13.54 -32.25 15.61
N GLN A 61 -12.62 -33.15 15.99
CA GLN A 61 -12.96 -34.42 16.62
C GLN A 61 -13.29 -34.29 18.10
N ASN A 62 -12.61 -33.38 18.81
CA ASN A 62 -12.67 -33.27 20.27
C ASN A 62 -13.47 -32.07 20.78
N ASP A 63 -14.01 -31.24 19.87
CA ASP A 63 -14.68 -29.96 20.18
C ASP A 63 -13.85 -29.08 21.15
N ARG A 64 -12.52 -29.08 20.95
CA ARG A 64 -11.56 -28.41 21.84
C ARG A 64 -10.33 -27.95 21.09
N LEU A 65 -9.91 -26.72 21.34
CA LEU A 65 -8.69 -26.16 20.77
C LEU A 65 -7.44 -26.80 21.39
N ASP A 66 -6.43 -27.04 20.57
CA ASP A 66 -5.07 -27.45 20.93
C ASP A 66 -4.04 -26.40 20.45
N ASP A 67 -2.76 -26.71 20.62
CA ASP A 67 -1.65 -25.84 20.18
C ASP A 67 -1.47 -25.82 18.65
N GLY A 68 -2.24 -26.65 17.92
CA GLY A 68 -2.27 -26.71 16.45
C GLY A 68 -3.18 -25.66 15.81
N THR A 69 -3.94 -24.89 16.61
CA THR A 69 -4.89 -23.86 16.16
C THR A 69 -4.80 -22.60 17.03
N VAL A 70 -5.49 -21.53 16.64
CA VAL A 70 -5.57 -20.29 17.44
C VAL A 70 -7.00 -19.88 17.68
N ASN A 71 -7.32 -19.44 18.90
CA ASN A 71 -8.63 -18.88 19.20
C ASN A 71 -8.77 -17.49 18.54
N TYR A 72 -9.78 -17.29 17.70
CA TYR A 72 -10.01 -16.01 17.01
C TYR A 72 -10.27 -14.83 17.96
N SER A 73 -10.88 -15.07 19.14
CA SER A 73 -11.06 -14.02 20.16
C SER A 73 -9.73 -13.64 20.80
N THR A 74 -8.85 -14.61 21.08
CA THR A 74 -7.50 -14.34 21.56
C THR A 74 -6.70 -13.56 20.52
N LEU A 75 -6.74 -13.99 19.25
CA LEU A 75 -6.11 -13.28 18.14
C LEU A 75 -6.59 -11.81 18.05
N SER A 76 -7.90 -11.60 18.04
CA SER A 76 -8.50 -10.26 17.95
C SER A 76 -8.09 -9.36 19.14
N LYS A 77 -8.16 -9.89 20.37
CA LYS A 77 -7.77 -9.15 21.59
C LYS A 77 -6.29 -8.80 21.60
N THR A 78 -5.44 -9.74 21.17
CA THR A 78 -4.00 -9.53 21.06
C THR A 78 -3.68 -8.43 20.05
N ILE A 79 -4.30 -8.48 18.86
CA ILE A 79 -4.14 -7.43 17.84
C ILE A 79 -4.60 -6.06 18.38
N LEU A 80 -5.79 -5.99 18.98
CA LEU A 80 -6.29 -4.74 19.56
C LEU A 80 -5.38 -4.22 20.67
N LYS A 81 -4.82 -5.08 21.52
CA LYS A 81 -3.83 -4.71 22.54
C LYS A 81 -2.59 -4.07 21.90
N VAL A 82 -2.10 -4.61 20.78
CA VAL A 82 -0.97 -4.01 20.03
C VAL A 82 -1.35 -2.62 19.53
N LEU A 83 -2.51 -2.49 18.89
CA LEU A 83 -3.00 -1.20 18.40
C LEU A 83 -3.17 -0.18 19.53
N SER A 84 -3.75 -0.58 20.67
CA SER A 84 -3.91 0.28 21.85
C SER A 84 -2.59 0.62 22.52
N SER A 85 -1.60 -0.27 22.55
CA SER A 85 -0.28 0.02 23.13
C SER A 85 0.50 1.11 22.38
N ARG A 86 0.09 1.39 21.13
CA ARG A 86 0.64 2.44 20.25
C ARG A 86 -0.34 3.60 19.99
N GLY A 87 -1.63 3.35 20.15
CA GLY A 87 -2.72 4.21 19.69
C GLY A 87 -3.82 4.49 20.73
N ALA A 88 -3.70 4.07 21.98
CA ALA A 88 -4.63 4.50 23.00
C ALA A 88 -4.24 5.90 23.46
N ASN A 89 -5.18 6.84 23.22
CA ASN A 89 -5.45 8.07 23.95
C ASN A 89 -4.33 9.14 24.07
N ARG A 90 -4.63 10.38 23.64
CA ARG A 90 -3.81 11.57 24.01
C ARG A 90 -3.63 11.68 25.52
N ASP A 91 -4.60 11.15 26.28
CA ASP A 91 -4.69 11.24 27.74
C ASP A 91 -4.35 9.92 28.49
N ASP A 92 -4.07 8.82 27.79
CA ASP A 92 -3.66 7.52 28.36
C ASP A 92 -2.77 6.80 27.34
N PRO A 93 -1.47 7.16 27.26
CA PRO A 93 -0.66 6.90 26.06
C PRO A 93 -0.14 5.45 25.97
N GLY A 94 -0.87 4.51 26.59
CA GLY A 94 -0.53 3.11 26.73
C GLY A 94 0.70 2.89 27.62
N PRO A 95 1.10 1.63 27.84
CA PRO A 95 2.28 1.29 28.65
C PRO A 95 3.61 1.80 28.05
N LEU A 96 3.59 2.31 26.82
CA LEU A 96 4.73 2.88 26.10
C LEU A 96 4.68 4.42 26.01
N ALA A 97 3.75 5.05 26.73
CA ALA A 97 3.69 6.49 26.94
C ALA A 97 5.00 7.08 27.47
N GLY A 98 5.56 8.09 26.80
CA GLY A 98 6.70 8.87 27.31
C GLY A 98 8.08 8.24 27.11
N TRP A 99 8.20 7.13 26.39
CA TRP A 99 9.49 6.53 26.07
C TRP A 99 10.26 7.34 25.01
N PRO A 100 11.56 7.65 25.24
CA PRO A 100 12.42 8.23 24.22
C PRO A 100 12.48 7.29 23.00
N GLY A 101 12.05 7.78 21.83
CA GLY A 101 11.99 6.99 20.60
C GLY A 101 10.62 6.44 20.21
N LEU A 102 9.53 6.74 20.95
CA LEU A 102 8.16 6.63 20.40
C LEU A 102 7.76 7.81 19.49
N GLU A 103 8.67 8.75 19.28
CA GLU A 103 8.51 9.90 18.38
C GLU A 103 8.71 9.54 16.88
N ILE A 104 8.74 8.26 16.52
CA ILE A 104 8.92 7.79 15.15
C ILE A 104 7.60 7.90 14.38
N ASP A 105 7.64 8.53 13.22
CA ASP A 105 6.59 8.46 12.21
C ASP A 105 6.50 7.04 11.66
N TRP A 106 5.50 6.28 12.11
CA TRP A 106 5.22 4.94 11.60
C TRP A 106 4.40 5.04 10.33
N ASN A 107 4.96 4.50 9.24
CA ASN A 107 4.17 4.21 8.06
C ASN A 107 3.26 2.99 8.31
N VAL A 108 2.34 2.72 7.40
CA VAL A 108 1.41 1.59 7.52
C VAL A 108 2.16 0.24 7.57
N ALA A 109 3.24 0.09 6.81
CA ALA A 109 4.02 -1.15 6.77
C ALA A 109 4.72 -1.43 8.10
N ASP A 110 5.22 -0.41 8.79
CA ASP A 110 5.85 -0.52 10.11
C ASP A 110 4.86 -1.04 11.15
N LEU A 111 3.63 -0.52 11.14
CA LEU A 111 2.58 -0.98 12.04
C LEU A 111 2.20 -2.44 11.77
N ILE A 112 2.03 -2.83 10.50
CA ILE A 112 1.74 -4.22 10.17
C ILE A 112 2.90 -5.12 10.59
N ASN A 113 4.15 -4.76 10.27
CA ASN A 113 5.34 -5.52 10.68
C ASN A 113 5.43 -5.67 12.20
N TRP A 114 5.05 -4.65 12.96
CA TRP A 114 4.99 -4.74 14.42
C TRP A 114 3.99 -5.78 14.90
N ILE A 115 2.82 -5.86 14.27
CA ILE A 115 1.82 -6.87 14.59
C ILE A 115 2.33 -8.28 14.23
N PHE A 116 3.03 -8.44 13.10
CA PHE A 116 3.72 -9.68 12.77
C PHE A 116 4.69 -10.11 13.87
N VAL A 117 5.54 -9.19 14.32
CA VAL A 117 6.50 -9.46 15.40
C VAL A 117 5.79 -9.85 16.69
N TYR A 118 4.74 -9.13 17.06
CA TYR A 118 4.00 -9.43 18.29
C TYR A 118 3.30 -10.79 18.26
N LEU A 119 2.80 -11.20 17.09
CA LEU A 119 2.08 -12.46 16.94
C LEU A 119 3.00 -13.66 16.74
N THR A 120 4.14 -13.49 16.09
CA THR A 120 4.99 -14.60 15.62
C THR A 120 6.43 -14.59 16.14
N GLY A 121 6.87 -13.48 16.74
CA GLY A 121 8.28 -13.22 17.06
C GLY A 121 9.16 -12.92 15.83
N ARG A 122 8.58 -12.81 14.63
CA ARG A 122 9.28 -12.56 13.36
C ARG A 122 8.69 -11.35 12.64
N ARG A 123 9.52 -10.67 11.85
CA ARG A 123 9.04 -9.67 10.87
C ARG A 123 8.32 -10.38 9.72
N ALA A 124 7.53 -9.63 8.93
CA ALA A 124 6.81 -10.21 7.80
C ALA A 124 7.75 -10.83 6.74
N ASN A 125 8.96 -10.31 6.58
CA ASN A 125 9.98 -10.91 5.71
C ASN A 125 10.65 -12.17 6.29
N GLY A 126 10.21 -12.65 7.47
CA GLY A 126 10.74 -13.81 8.18
C GLY A 126 11.98 -13.55 9.03
N SER A 127 12.59 -12.36 8.94
CA SER A 127 13.77 -12.03 9.74
C SER A 127 13.44 -11.90 11.23
N VAL A 128 14.41 -12.24 12.08
CA VAL A 128 14.36 -11.91 13.49
C VAL A 128 14.47 -10.38 13.61
N PRO A 129 13.65 -9.73 14.44
CA PRO A 129 13.88 -8.33 14.77
C PRO A 129 15.26 -8.21 15.41
N ASP A 130 16.16 -7.46 14.76
CA ASP A 130 17.50 -7.24 15.29
C ASP A 130 17.41 -6.38 16.57
N ALA A 131 17.96 -6.89 17.67
CA ALA A 131 18.04 -6.20 18.96
C ALA A 131 18.78 -4.85 18.86
N ALA A 132 19.71 -4.69 17.90
CA ALA A 132 20.39 -3.43 17.62
C ALA A 132 19.56 -2.48 16.75
N LEU A 133 18.81 -2.96 15.76
CA LEU A 133 17.86 -2.13 14.97
C LEU A 133 16.62 -1.72 15.77
N ALA A 134 16.17 -2.54 16.71
CA ALA A 134 15.18 -2.16 17.72
C ALA A 134 15.65 -0.97 18.59
N HIS A 135 16.97 -0.84 18.79
CA HIS A 135 17.61 0.30 19.43
C HIS A 135 17.89 1.50 18.50
N SER A 136 17.91 1.31 17.17
CA SER A 136 18.31 2.37 16.23
C SER A 136 17.13 3.10 15.58
N TYR A 137 16.00 2.42 15.32
CA TYR A 137 14.77 3.11 14.90
C TYR A 137 14.11 3.83 16.08
N ILE A 138 14.17 3.23 17.27
CA ILE A 138 13.72 3.84 18.54
C ILE A 138 14.91 4.58 19.12
N ARG A 139 14.98 5.90 18.92
CA ARG A 139 16.02 6.76 19.55
C ARG A 139 15.89 6.69 21.08
N GLY A 140 16.43 5.63 21.69
CA GLY A 140 16.26 5.28 23.10
C GLY A 140 16.13 3.79 23.41
N GLY A 141 15.90 2.91 22.42
CA GLY A 141 15.66 1.48 22.64
C GLY A 141 14.35 1.19 23.36
N CYS A 142 13.52 0.30 22.83
CA CYS A 142 12.51 -0.31 23.71
C CYS A 142 13.15 -1.50 24.42
N PRO A 143 13.28 -1.51 25.76
CA PRO A 143 13.70 -2.70 26.49
C PRO A 143 12.73 -3.87 26.27
N CYS A 144 11.47 -3.57 25.91
CA CYS A 144 10.47 -4.55 25.53
C CYS A 144 10.85 -5.40 24.29
N LEU A 145 11.79 -4.89 23.48
CA LEU A 145 12.23 -5.52 22.24
C LEU A 145 13.47 -6.41 22.41
N VAL A 146 14.19 -6.26 23.53
CA VAL A 146 15.48 -6.93 23.74
C VAL A 146 15.45 -7.83 24.99
N ASP A 147 14.67 -7.46 26.02
CA ASP A 147 14.53 -8.21 27.28
C ASP A 147 13.07 -8.23 27.80
N GLY A 148 12.08 -8.02 26.93
CA GLY A 148 10.66 -8.01 27.30
C GLY A 148 9.98 -9.39 27.16
N PRO A 149 8.98 -9.72 28.01
CA PRO A 149 8.24 -11.00 27.98
C PRO A 149 7.43 -11.25 26.69
N LEU A 150 7.50 -10.32 25.73
CA LEU A 150 6.77 -10.38 24.46
C LEU A 150 7.43 -11.29 23.41
N TYR A 151 8.73 -11.59 23.56
CA TYR A 151 9.42 -12.61 22.75
C TYR A 151 9.34 -14.01 23.33
N GLU A 152 9.10 -14.15 24.63
CA GLU A 152 9.25 -15.44 25.30
C GLU A 152 8.19 -16.44 24.84
N HIS A 153 6.97 -15.97 24.53
CA HIS A 153 5.85 -16.81 24.08
C HIS A 153 4.98 -16.14 23.00
N PRO A 154 5.37 -16.17 21.71
CA PRO A 154 4.53 -15.65 20.62
C PRO A 154 3.21 -16.43 20.55
N LEU A 155 2.12 -15.74 20.18
CA LEU A 155 0.79 -16.37 20.07
C LEU A 155 0.74 -17.45 18.98
N LEU A 156 1.47 -17.24 17.88
CA LEU A 156 1.51 -18.13 16.73
C LEU A 156 2.86 -18.82 16.64
N SER A 157 2.85 -20.14 16.61
CA SER A 157 4.04 -20.93 16.36
C SER A 157 4.40 -20.94 14.88
N MET A 158 5.68 -20.71 14.58
CA MET A 158 6.22 -20.78 13.21
C MET A 158 6.17 -22.20 12.63
N ASP A 159 6.10 -23.22 13.49
CA ASP A 159 5.99 -24.62 13.06
C ASP A 159 4.59 -24.94 12.53
N THR A 160 3.55 -24.29 13.06
CA THR A 160 2.16 -24.50 12.64
C THR A 160 1.72 -23.51 11.56
N LEU A 161 2.34 -22.33 11.49
CA LEU A 161 1.99 -21.27 10.55
C LEU A 161 2.50 -21.58 9.13
N GLN A 162 1.61 -21.52 8.14
CA GLN A 162 1.95 -21.65 6.72
C GLN A 162 2.03 -20.28 6.05
N GLU A 163 1.04 -19.43 6.29
CA GLU A 163 0.96 -18.09 5.71
C GLU A 163 0.21 -17.17 6.67
N MET A 164 0.61 -15.92 6.69
CA MET A 164 -0.09 -14.88 7.43
C MET A 164 -0.25 -13.67 6.52
N GLU A 165 -1.49 -13.23 6.38
CA GLU A 165 -1.88 -12.06 5.60
C GLU A 165 -2.51 -11.03 6.55
N MET A 166 -2.02 -9.80 6.46
CA MET A 166 -2.49 -8.66 7.26
C MET A 166 -2.85 -7.52 6.33
N THR A 167 -4.09 -7.07 6.40
CA THR A 167 -4.58 -5.92 5.63
C THR A 167 -4.95 -4.80 6.58
N LEU A 168 -4.22 -3.68 6.50
CA LEU A 168 -4.59 -2.44 7.18
C LEU A 168 -5.20 -1.48 6.17
N ARG A 169 -6.41 -1.01 6.44
CA ARG A 169 -7.14 -0.04 5.63
C ARG A 169 -7.34 1.26 6.40
N LEU A 170 -7.06 2.39 5.75
CA LEU A 170 -7.31 3.76 6.21
C LEU A 170 -8.43 4.37 5.35
N PRO A 171 -9.70 4.30 5.77
CA PRO A 171 -10.84 4.83 5.01
C PRO A 171 -10.82 6.35 4.83
N LYS A 172 -9.95 7.05 5.57
CA LYS A 172 -9.79 8.51 5.57
C LYS A 172 -8.33 8.93 5.30
N GLY A 173 -7.50 8.01 4.82
CA GLY A 173 -6.10 8.31 4.50
C GLY A 173 -5.92 9.08 3.19
N THR A 174 -6.94 9.07 2.32
CA THR A 174 -6.93 9.70 0.99
C THR A 174 -8.19 10.53 0.77
N LEU A 175 -8.14 11.46 -0.19
CA LEU A 175 -9.17 12.49 -0.35
C LEU A 175 -10.35 12.03 -1.24
N LEU A 176 -10.05 11.39 -2.37
CA LEU A 176 -11.03 11.08 -3.42
C LEU A 176 -11.29 9.58 -3.56
N SER A 177 -10.39 8.75 -3.06
CA SER A 177 -10.58 7.30 -2.96
C SER A 177 -11.50 6.91 -1.79
N GLU A 178 -12.06 5.71 -1.83
CA GLU A 178 -12.83 5.12 -0.74
C GLU A 178 -11.95 4.65 0.45
N GLY A 179 -10.63 4.69 0.26
CA GLY A 179 -9.62 4.37 1.26
C GLY A 179 -8.32 3.89 0.61
N VAL A 180 -7.25 3.96 1.39
CA VAL A 180 -6.00 3.27 1.07
C VAL A 180 -5.85 2.03 1.94
N SER A 181 -5.36 0.94 1.39
CA SER A 181 -5.01 -0.26 2.14
C SER A 181 -3.61 -0.75 1.81
N LEU A 182 -2.95 -1.36 2.80
CA LEU A 182 -1.73 -2.12 2.62
C LEU A 182 -1.99 -3.54 3.08
N THR A 183 -1.77 -4.51 2.18
CA THR A 183 -1.85 -5.94 2.49
C THR A 183 -0.46 -6.52 2.45
N ILE A 184 0.01 -7.05 3.58
CA ILE A 184 1.27 -7.78 3.67
C ILE A 184 0.96 -9.26 3.83
N THR A 185 1.48 -10.08 2.90
CA THR A 185 1.36 -11.53 2.93
C THR A 185 2.74 -12.15 3.08
N ALA A 186 2.92 -12.95 4.13
CA ALA A 186 4.16 -13.65 4.44
C ALA A 186 3.92 -15.17 4.44
N GLY A 187 4.62 -15.89 3.57
CA GLY A 187 4.64 -17.35 3.54
C GLY A 187 5.79 -17.91 4.39
N TYR A 188 5.55 -19.00 5.11
CA TYR A 188 6.54 -19.62 5.98
C TYR A 188 6.86 -21.01 5.48
N LEU A 189 8.14 -21.29 5.23
CA LEU A 189 8.62 -22.61 4.82
C LEU A 189 8.75 -23.55 6.04
N PRO A 190 8.43 -24.86 5.89
CA PRO A 190 8.64 -25.84 6.95
C PRO A 190 10.12 -25.93 7.37
N GLY A 191 10.38 -26.23 8.64
CA GLY A 191 11.72 -26.57 9.13
C GLY A 191 12.56 -25.41 9.68
N ASN A 192 11.92 -24.32 10.14
CA ASN A 192 12.50 -23.25 10.95
C ASN A 192 13.90 -22.81 10.49
N ARG A 193 14.10 -22.66 9.17
CA ARG A 193 15.35 -22.12 8.64
C ARG A 193 15.38 -20.63 8.94
N VAL A 194 15.93 -20.31 10.11
CA VAL A 194 15.94 -19.01 10.81
C VAL A 194 16.37 -17.80 9.95
N ASN A 195 16.87 -17.99 8.73
CA ASN A 195 17.41 -16.94 7.87
C ASN A 195 17.02 -17.03 6.39
N GLN A 196 15.98 -17.79 6.00
CA GLN A 196 15.48 -17.74 4.62
C GLN A 196 14.37 -16.69 4.51
N SER A 197 14.52 -15.75 3.56
CA SER A 197 13.48 -14.75 3.27
C SER A 197 12.17 -15.48 2.99
N ALA A 198 11.17 -15.26 3.84
CA ALA A 198 9.81 -15.70 3.59
C ALA A 198 9.35 -15.14 2.23
N PRO A 199 8.67 -15.92 1.37
CA PRO A 199 7.93 -15.34 0.26
C PRO A 199 7.04 -14.22 0.80
N TYR A 200 7.27 -13.01 0.31
CA TYR A 200 6.70 -11.78 0.86
C TYR A 200 6.09 -10.96 -0.25
N SER A 201 4.85 -10.52 -0.05
CA SER A 201 4.15 -9.55 -0.90
C SER A 201 3.66 -8.40 -0.02
N ALA A 202 3.67 -7.20 -0.57
CA ALA A 202 3.22 -5.99 0.11
C ALA A 202 2.43 -5.15 -0.89
N VAL A 203 1.11 -5.33 -0.91
CA VAL A 203 0.24 -4.69 -1.89
C VAL A 203 -0.33 -3.41 -1.31
N LEU A 204 0.16 -2.26 -1.78
CA LEU A 204 -0.54 -0.99 -1.55
C LEU A 204 -1.70 -0.88 -2.54
N LYS A 205 -2.88 -0.49 -2.06
CA LYS A 205 -4.07 -0.32 -2.88
C LYS A 205 -4.77 1.01 -2.59
N LEU A 206 -4.98 1.81 -3.64
CA LEU A 206 -5.92 2.93 -3.64
C LEU A 206 -7.26 2.45 -4.20
N GLU A 207 -8.32 2.56 -3.41
CA GLU A 207 -9.62 1.95 -3.71
C GLU A 207 -10.58 2.95 -4.33
N ASN A 208 -11.09 2.65 -5.53
CA ASN A 208 -12.25 3.31 -6.12
C ASN A 208 -12.21 4.85 -6.14
N ILE A 209 -11.13 5.43 -6.67
CA ILE A 209 -11.01 6.88 -6.89
C ILE A 209 -11.99 7.30 -8.00
N LYS A 210 -12.90 8.23 -7.71
CA LYS A 210 -13.96 8.66 -8.65
C LYS A 210 -13.55 9.97 -9.33
N ILE A 211 -13.32 9.93 -10.63
CA ILE A 211 -12.71 11.04 -11.38
C ILE A 211 -13.56 11.36 -12.61
N PRO A 212 -14.10 12.59 -12.73
CA PRO A 212 -14.72 13.06 -13.96
C PRO A 212 -13.67 13.25 -15.07
N THR A 213 -13.85 12.57 -16.20
CA THR A 213 -12.89 12.54 -17.31
C THR A 213 -13.58 12.61 -18.66
N LEU A 214 -12.94 13.26 -19.63
CA LEU A 214 -13.41 13.24 -21.01
C LEU A 214 -12.98 11.92 -21.68
N ILE A 215 -13.89 10.94 -21.78
CA ILE A 215 -13.57 9.57 -22.22
C ILE A 215 -14.68 8.98 -23.10
N GLY A 216 -14.29 8.44 -24.26
CA GLY A 216 -15.22 7.79 -25.18
C GLY A 216 -14.88 8.04 -26.65
N LEU A 217 -15.37 7.14 -27.51
CA LEU A 217 -15.14 7.15 -28.96
C LEU A 217 -16.17 8.02 -29.69
N ASN A 218 -17.40 8.05 -29.20
CA ASN A 218 -18.48 8.70 -29.93
C ASN A 218 -18.45 10.23 -29.72
N PRO A 219 -18.74 11.05 -30.73
CA PRO A 219 -18.70 12.51 -30.59
C PRO A 219 -19.57 13.06 -29.46
N ASN A 220 -20.71 12.44 -29.16
CA ASN A 220 -21.56 12.82 -28.02
C ASN A 220 -20.87 12.58 -26.67
N GLU A 221 -20.07 11.52 -26.54
CA GLU A 221 -19.25 11.23 -25.35
C GLU A 221 -18.13 12.26 -25.15
N ARG A 222 -17.79 13.02 -26.19
CA ARG A 222 -16.79 14.09 -26.18
C ARG A 222 -17.36 15.46 -25.78
N LEU A 223 -18.65 15.56 -25.51
CA LEU A 223 -19.30 16.82 -25.14
C LEU A 223 -19.35 17.06 -23.62
N ALA A 224 -19.15 16.02 -22.82
CA ALA A 224 -19.23 16.11 -21.37
C ALA A 224 -18.30 15.09 -20.70
N LYS A 225 -17.79 15.45 -19.52
CA LYS A 225 -17.03 14.51 -18.68
C LYS A 225 -17.95 13.41 -18.16
N GLN A 226 -17.43 12.19 -18.17
CA GLN A 226 -18.07 11.00 -17.61
C GLN A 226 -17.27 10.51 -16.41
N MET A 227 -17.90 9.72 -15.53
CA MET A 227 -17.20 9.21 -14.36
C MET A 227 -16.34 8.00 -14.71
N VAL A 228 -15.06 8.07 -14.35
CA VAL A 228 -14.15 6.92 -14.32
C VAL A 228 -13.86 6.58 -12.87
N ILE A 229 -13.94 5.30 -12.52
CA ILE A 229 -13.54 4.80 -11.20
C ILE A 229 -12.22 4.06 -11.36
N ALA A 230 -11.18 4.52 -10.68
CA ALA A 230 -9.84 3.95 -10.76
C ALA A 230 -9.47 3.21 -9.47
N THR A 231 -8.89 2.03 -9.61
CA THR A 231 -8.21 1.29 -8.54
C THR A 231 -6.76 1.08 -8.94
N VAL A 232 -5.84 1.40 -8.04
CA VAL A 232 -4.40 1.27 -8.26
C VAL A 232 -3.79 0.34 -7.23
N GLU A 233 -3.02 -0.64 -7.67
CA GLU A 233 -2.29 -1.60 -6.83
C GLU A 233 -0.79 -1.55 -7.17
N ILE A 234 0.07 -1.61 -6.14
CA ILE A 234 1.53 -1.66 -6.27
C ILE A 234 2.05 -2.85 -5.44
N ASP A 235 2.77 -3.78 -6.05
CA ASP A 235 3.33 -4.98 -5.39
C ASP A 235 4.74 -5.35 -5.92
N PRO A 236 5.77 -5.45 -5.06
CA PRO A 236 5.78 -5.03 -3.68
C PRO A 236 5.85 -3.50 -3.57
N TYR A 237 5.06 -2.93 -2.67
CA TYR A 237 5.20 -1.56 -2.20
C TYR A 237 6.26 -1.53 -1.10
N VAL A 238 7.43 -0.99 -1.42
CA VAL A 238 8.56 -0.86 -0.50
C VAL A 238 8.84 0.62 -0.31
N VAL A 239 8.58 1.11 0.90
CA VAL A 239 8.85 2.49 1.28
C VAL A 239 9.79 2.53 2.46
N VAL A 240 10.75 3.45 2.39
CA VAL A 240 11.62 3.81 3.51
C VAL A 240 11.18 5.19 3.99
N GLY A 241 10.72 5.28 5.23
CA GLY A 241 10.25 6.54 5.82
C GLY A 241 8.73 6.66 5.83
N GLN A 242 8.21 7.78 5.33
CA GLN A 242 6.79 8.14 5.45
C GLN A 242 5.96 7.53 4.32
N ASP A 243 4.66 7.33 4.53
CA ASP A 243 3.77 6.90 3.45
C ASP A 243 3.57 8.00 2.39
N HIS A 244 3.50 7.61 1.12
CA HIS A 244 3.37 8.52 -0.03
C HIS A 244 2.11 8.25 -0.88
N TYR A 245 1.11 7.55 -0.33
CA TYR A 245 -0.11 7.18 -1.06
C TYR A 245 -0.97 8.39 -1.46
N ASN A 246 -0.82 9.52 -0.79
CA ASN A 246 -1.46 10.80 -1.10
C ASN A 246 -0.84 11.44 -2.36
N GLU A 247 0.48 11.36 -2.50
CA GLU A 247 1.18 11.77 -3.73
C GLU A 247 0.79 10.89 -4.91
N LEU A 248 0.68 9.57 -4.68
CA LEU A 248 0.18 8.62 -5.68
C LEU A 248 -1.26 8.97 -6.11
N GLU A 249 -2.16 9.24 -5.17
CA GLU A 249 -3.54 9.65 -5.47
C GLU A 249 -3.55 10.91 -6.34
N GLN A 250 -2.73 11.92 -6.01
CA GLN A 250 -2.63 13.14 -6.81
C GLN A 250 -2.18 12.87 -8.25
N ILE A 251 -1.13 12.05 -8.42
CA ILE A 251 -0.64 11.67 -9.76
C ILE A 251 -1.75 10.97 -10.54
N VAL A 252 -2.48 10.05 -9.90
CA VAL A 252 -3.59 9.31 -10.52
C VAL A 252 -4.73 10.24 -10.93
N VAL A 253 -5.20 11.06 -10.00
CA VAL A 253 -6.33 11.98 -10.20
C VAL A 253 -6.01 12.95 -11.33
N LYS A 254 -4.87 13.64 -11.26
CA LYS A 254 -4.49 14.63 -12.29
C LYS A 254 -4.25 13.97 -13.64
N SER A 255 -3.60 12.82 -13.69
CA SER A 255 -3.35 12.11 -14.95
C SER A 255 -4.63 11.66 -15.65
N ILE A 256 -5.65 11.29 -14.89
CA ILE A 256 -6.95 10.89 -15.43
C ILE A 256 -7.79 12.13 -15.78
N GLU A 257 -7.85 13.13 -14.90
CA GLU A 257 -8.69 14.33 -15.04
C GLU A 257 -8.28 15.23 -16.21
N GLU A 258 -6.96 15.41 -16.41
CA GLU A 258 -6.36 16.26 -17.45
C GLU A 258 -6.32 15.57 -18.83
N SER A 259 -6.62 14.27 -18.89
CA SER A 259 -6.58 13.48 -20.11
C SER A 259 -7.90 13.50 -20.88
N ALA A 260 -7.82 13.14 -22.17
CA ALA A 260 -8.97 13.11 -23.08
C ALA A 260 -8.95 11.88 -23.99
N PHE A 261 -8.62 10.70 -23.48
CA PHE A 261 -8.54 9.48 -24.28
C PHE A 261 -9.89 9.03 -24.84
N GLU A 262 -9.88 8.22 -25.89
CA GLU A 262 -11.10 7.62 -26.43
C GLU A 262 -11.47 6.31 -25.73
N THR A 263 -10.47 5.54 -25.28
CA THR A 263 -10.61 4.18 -24.74
C THR A 263 -10.04 4.07 -23.31
N LEU A 264 -10.57 3.12 -22.53
CA LEU A 264 -10.06 2.83 -21.18
C LEU A 264 -8.68 2.16 -21.23
N GLU A 265 -8.39 1.41 -22.28
CA GLU A 265 -7.13 0.73 -22.53
C GLU A 265 -5.99 1.73 -22.66
N SER A 266 -6.17 2.77 -23.49
CA SER A 266 -5.17 3.82 -23.67
C SER A 266 -4.97 4.62 -22.38
N LEU A 267 -6.05 4.97 -21.68
CA LEU A 267 -5.98 5.66 -20.39
C LEU A 267 -5.27 4.81 -19.32
N ALA A 268 -5.58 3.51 -19.21
CA ALA A 268 -4.96 2.62 -18.24
C ALA A 268 -3.48 2.41 -18.52
N ALA A 269 -3.09 2.18 -19.78
CA ALA A 269 -1.70 2.04 -20.18
C ALA A 269 -0.89 3.33 -19.93
N HIS A 270 -1.48 4.48 -20.26
CA HIS A 270 -0.91 5.80 -19.96
C HIS A 270 -0.69 6.00 -18.46
N LEU A 271 -1.70 5.69 -17.65
CA LEU A 271 -1.63 5.86 -16.20
C LEU A 271 -0.56 4.97 -15.56
N VAL A 272 -0.47 3.71 -15.96
CA VAL A 272 0.57 2.79 -15.48
C VAL A 272 1.96 3.33 -15.76
N ASN A 273 2.20 3.87 -16.96
CA ASN A 273 3.50 4.46 -17.31
C ASN A 273 3.84 5.67 -16.44
N ARG A 274 2.86 6.54 -16.18
CA ARG A 274 3.04 7.71 -15.31
C ARG A 274 3.33 7.34 -13.88
N ILE A 275 2.61 6.35 -13.33
CA ILE A 275 2.87 5.86 -11.97
C ILE A 275 4.30 5.30 -11.89
N ILE A 276 4.72 4.49 -12.87
CA ILE A 276 6.08 3.95 -12.88
C ILE A 276 7.13 5.08 -12.91
N LYS A 277 6.98 6.04 -13.82
CA LYS A 277 7.96 7.13 -14.01
C LYS A 277 7.99 8.16 -12.89
N HIS A 278 6.83 8.62 -12.43
CA HIS A 278 6.73 9.77 -11.51
C HIS A 278 6.45 9.37 -10.07
N PHE A 279 6.18 8.09 -9.81
CA PHE A 279 6.02 7.57 -8.46
C PHE A 279 6.96 6.41 -8.15
N ILE A 280 7.05 5.35 -8.97
CA ILE A 280 7.92 4.21 -8.59
C ILE A 280 9.40 4.60 -8.65
N PHE A 281 9.90 5.10 -9.79
CA PHE A 281 11.33 5.41 -9.92
C PHE A 281 11.87 6.47 -8.95
N PRO A 282 11.14 7.56 -8.63
CA PRO A 282 11.61 8.56 -7.65
C PRO A 282 11.68 8.04 -6.19
N TYR A 283 11.01 6.93 -5.90
CA TYR A 283 10.94 6.32 -4.56
C TYR A 283 11.75 5.01 -4.45
N THR A 284 11.87 4.27 -5.55
CA THR A 284 12.50 2.94 -5.60
C THR A 284 13.35 2.83 -6.86
N THR A 285 14.65 3.08 -6.74
CA THR A 285 15.63 3.00 -7.84
C THR A 285 16.43 1.69 -7.85
N ARG A 286 16.17 0.81 -6.90
CA ARG A 286 16.88 -0.46 -6.69
C ARG A 286 15.89 -1.55 -6.39
N GLU A 287 16.32 -2.79 -6.56
CA GLU A 287 15.49 -3.94 -6.22
C GLU A 287 14.99 -3.91 -4.76
N PRO A 288 13.76 -4.40 -4.51
CA PRO A 288 12.85 -5.00 -5.49
C PRO A 288 12.11 -3.94 -6.32
N PHE A 289 12.00 -4.19 -7.63
CA PHE A 289 11.10 -3.43 -8.49
C PHE A 289 9.64 -3.81 -8.21
N SER A 290 8.73 -2.86 -8.42
CA SER A 290 7.30 -3.03 -8.16
C SER A 290 6.51 -3.27 -9.43
N ASP A 291 5.53 -4.15 -9.37
CA ASP A 291 4.48 -4.26 -10.37
C ASP A 291 3.37 -3.27 -10.06
N VAL A 292 2.97 -2.51 -11.07
CA VAL A 292 1.86 -1.56 -10.99
C VAL A 292 0.68 -2.13 -11.74
N ARG A 293 -0.47 -2.19 -11.08
CA ARG A 293 -1.74 -2.61 -11.69
C ARG A 293 -2.78 -1.51 -11.55
N VAL A 294 -3.40 -1.15 -12.66
CA VAL A 294 -4.47 -0.17 -12.74
C VAL A 294 -5.72 -0.85 -13.26
N SER A 295 -6.84 -0.70 -12.57
CA SER A 295 -8.16 -1.10 -13.04
C SER A 295 -9.05 0.13 -13.19
N LEU A 296 -9.62 0.33 -14.37
CA LEU A 296 -10.52 1.44 -14.68
C LEU A 296 -11.91 0.91 -15.00
N VAL A 297 -12.91 1.54 -14.40
CA VAL A 297 -14.32 1.22 -14.56
C VAL A 297 -15.04 2.44 -15.15
N LYS A 298 -15.91 2.23 -16.15
CA LYS A 298 -16.79 3.27 -16.69
C LYS A 298 -18.26 2.88 -16.48
N PRO A 299 -18.87 3.19 -15.33
CA PRO A 299 -20.15 2.63 -14.91
C PRO A 299 -21.29 2.83 -15.91
N SER A 300 -21.37 3.98 -16.56
CA SER A 300 -22.48 4.33 -17.45
C SER A 300 -22.33 3.84 -18.90
N ALA A 301 -21.28 3.09 -19.24
CA ALA A 301 -20.98 2.74 -20.63
C ALA A 301 -21.86 1.64 -21.21
N THR A 302 -22.36 0.71 -20.38
CA THR A 302 -23.09 -0.48 -20.85
C THR A 302 -24.44 -0.60 -20.17
N THR A 303 -25.53 -0.53 -20.93
CA THR A 303 -26.90 -0.47 -20.39
C THR A 303 -27.32 -1.68 -19.56
N PHE A 304 -26.86 -2.88 -19.91
CA PHE A 304 -27.28 -4.14 -19.30
C PHE A 304 -26.20 -4.81 -18.43
N ALA A 305 -25.12 -4.09 -18.11
CA ALA A 305 -24.08 -4.55 -17.20
C ALA A 305 -23.88 -3.48 -16.10
N GLU A 306 -23.36 -3.88 -14.95
CA GLU A 306 -22.99 -2.93 -13.88
C GLU A 306 -21.95 -1.93 -14.38
N ALA A 307 -20.89 -2.42 -15.01
CA ALA A 307 -19.88 -1.62 -15.70
C ALA A 307 -18.93 -2.48 -16.54
N PRO A 308 -18.37 -1.97 -17.65
CA PRO A 308 -17.13 -2.49 -18.22
C PRO A 308 -15.92 -2.10 -17.36
N ILE A 309 -14.95 -3.02 -17.28
CA ILE A 309 -13.71 -2.88 -16.51
C ILE A 309 -12.52 -3.26 -17.38
N VAL A 310 -11.48 -2.42 -17.40
CA VAL A 310 -10.20 -2.70 -18.05
C VAL A 310 -9.11 -2.68 -16.99
N THR A 311 -8.27 -3.72 -16.97
CA THR A 311 -7.12 -3.83 -16.06
C THR A 311 -5.83 -3.96 -16.86
N VAL A 312 -4.86 -3.10 -16.56
CA VAL A 312 -3.50 -3.16 -17.10
C VAL A 312 -2.53 -3.37 -15.94
N SER A 313 -1.58 -4.28 -16.12
CA SER A 313 -0.52 -4.55 -15.15
C SER A 313 0.83 -4.46 -15.86
N ARG A 314 1.82 -3.86 -15.21
CA ARG A 314 3.18 -3.75 -15.76
C ARG A 314 4.21 -3.80 -14.66
N SER A 315 5.30 -4.52 -14.91
CA SER A 315 6.44 -4.51 -13.99
C SER A 315 7.29 -3.26 -14.21
N SER A 316 7.71 -2.58 -13.14
CA SER A 316 8.67 -1.48 -13.25
C SER A 316 10.10 -1.96 -13.52
N ASN A 317 10.35 -3.27 -13.54
CA ASN A 317 11.68 -3.83 -13.75
C ASN A 317 12.12 -3.71 -15.23
N PRO A 318 13.13 -2.88 -15.55
CA PRO A 318 13.61 -2.69 -16.92
C PRO A 318 14.29 -3.93 -17.52
N ALA A 319 14.63 -4.93 -16.70
CA ALA A 319 15.23 -6.18 -17.18
C ALA A 319 14.20 -7.15 -17.78
N ILE A 320 12.92 -7.03 -17.42
CA ILE A 320 11.88 -7.99 -17.84
C ILE A 320 10.75 -7.35 -18.67
N ASP A 321 10.55 -6.03 -18.60
CA ASP A 321 9.54 -5.32 -19.40
C ASP A 321 10.20 -4.28 -20.32
N THR A 322 9.99 -4.42 -21.63
CA THR A 322 10.61 -3.55 -22.65
C THR A 322 10.14 -2.12 -22.55
N THR A 323 8.86 -1.87 -22.21
CA THR A 323 8.41 -0.49 -22.07
C THR A 323 8.99 0.13 -20.81
N SER A 324 9.02 -0.57 -19.69
CA SER A 324 9.67 -0.10 -18.47
C SER A 324 11.15 0.17 -18.65
N LYS A 325 11.83 -0.58 -19.52
CA LYS A 325 13.20 -0.25 -19.95
C LYS A 325 13.28 1.12 -20.61
N THR A 326 12.43 1.40 -21.59
CA THR A 326 12.35 2.72 -22.24
C THR A 326 12.01 3.82 -21.23
N LEU A 327 11.01 3.59 -20.36
CA LEU A 327 10.63 4.56 -19.32
C LEU A 327 11.80 4.85 -18.36
N TRP A 328 12.58 3.82 -18.01
CA TRP A 328 13.75 3.92 -17.14
C TRP A 328 14.89 4.69 -17.80
N GLU A 329 15.20 4.40 -19.06
CA GLU A 329 16.24 5.11 -19.83
C GLU A 329 15.90 6.59 -19.98
N GLU A 330 14.64 6.90 -20.31
CA GLU A 330 14.14 8.26 -20.35
C GLU A 330 14.25 8.95 -18.98
N TRP A 331 13.77 8.31 -17.92
CA TRP A 331 13.83 8.86 -16.56
C TRP A 331 15.28 9.14 -16.11
N LEU A 332 16.21 8.23 -16.39
CA LEU A 332 17.63 8.42 -16.10
C LEU A 332 18.24 9.60 -16.87
N SER A 333 17.74 9.90 -18.07
CA SER A 333 18.26 11.02 -18.87
C SER A 333 18.00 12.38 -18.23
N TRP A 334 16.92 12.52 -17.45
CA TRP A 334 16.58 13.75 -16.75
C TRP A 334 17.09 13.78 -15.30
N ASN A 335 17.26 12.61 -14.68
CA ASN A 335 17.61 12.50 -13.27
C ASN A 335 19.09 12.81 -12.99
N THR A 336 19.43 14.10 -12.88
CA THR A 336 20.77 14.59 -12.52
C THR A 336 20.97 14.78 -11.01
N GLY A 337 19.95 14.52 -10.17
CA GLY A 337 19.96 14.80 -8.73
C GLY A 337 18.58 14.70 -8.06
N VAL A 338 18.46 15.20 -6.82
CA VAL A 338 17.46 14.80 -5.82
C VAL A 338 16.01 15.28 -6.03
N GLU A 339 15.68 16.12 -7.02
CA GLU A 339 14.33 16.72 -7.13
C GLU A 339 13.57 16.33 -8.39
N SER A 340 13.36 15.02 -8.62
CA SER A 340 12.50 14.50 -9.70
C SER A 340 11.07 14.17 -9.26
N ARG A 341 10.67 14.57 -8.04
CA ARG A 341 9.35 14.25 -7.47
C ARG A 341 8.33 15.31 -7.80
N VAL A 342 7.11 14.87 -8.13
CA VAL A 342 5.96 15.77 -8.24
C VAL A 342 5.73 16.38 -6.85
N PRO A 343 5.66 17.72 -6.71
CA PRO A 343 5.36 18.36 -5.43
C PRO A 343 4.01 17.89 -4.88
N PHE A 344 3.86 17.92 -3.56
CA PHE A 344 2.59 17.62 -2.93
C PHE A 344 2.33 18.56 -1.73
N PRO A 345 1.13 19.15 -1.62
CA PRO A 345 0.06 19.17 -2.64
C PRO A 345 0.44 20.05 -3.84
N TYR A 346 0.07 19.64 -5.05
CA TYR A 346 0.32 20.38 -6.30
C TYR A 346 -0.96 21.02 -6.84
N GLN A 347 -0.94 22.35 -6.97
CA GLN A 347 -2.10 23.15 -7.39
C GLN A 347 -2.21 23.32 -8.92
N GLY A 348 -1.12 23.11 -9.67
CA GLY A 348 -1.11 23.31 -11.13
C GLY A 348 -1.57 22.07 -11.93
N ARG A 349 -1.47 22.18 -13.26
CA ARG A 349 -1.63 21.05 -14.17
C ARG A 349 -0.40 20.15 -14.15
N LEU A 350 -0.62 18.86 -13.89
CA LEU A 350 0.47 17.89 -13.84
C LEU A 350 1.20 17.80 -15.19
N ASP A 351 0.47 17.89 -16.30
CA ASP A 351 1.07 17.83 -17.64
C ASP A 351 2.03 18.99 -17.88
N SER A 352 1.64 20.20 -17.47
CA SER A 352 2.49 21.39 -17.58
C SER A 352 3.76 21.23 -16.73
N TRP A 353 3.61 20.74 -15.49
CA TRP A 353 4.76 20.48 -14.62
C TRP A 353 5.71 19.44 -15.19
N ILE A 354 5.18 18.33 -15.75
CA ILE A 354 6.01 17.31 -16.39
C ILE A 354 6.74 17.90 -17.59
N LEU A 355 6.08 18.67 -18.44
CA LEU A 355 6.69 19.28 -19.62
C LEU A 355 7.84 20.24 -19.23
N ASP A 356 7.63 21.04 -18.19
CA ASP A 356 8.60 22.04 -17.74
C ASP A 356 9.84 21.39 -17.08
N ASN A 357 9.66 20.26 -16.39
CA ASN A 357 10.74 19.61 -15.63
C ASN A 357 11.39 18.43 -16.37
N PHE A 358 10.66 17.79 -17.29
CA PHE A 358 11.08 16.59 -18.03
C PHE A 358 10.76 16.75 -19.53
N PRO A 359 11.46 17.66 -20.23
CA PRO A 359 11.23 17.87 -21.66
C PRO A 359 11.50 16.57 -22.44
N GLY A 360 10.52 16.16 -23.25
CA GLY A 360 10.59 14.94 -24.05
C GLY A 360 10.01 13.69 -23.38
N ASP A 361 9.29 13.83 -22.26
CA ASP A 361 8.65 12.69 -21.60
C ASP A 361 7.59 12.01 -22.47
N SER A 362 7.83 10.74 -22.83
CA SER A 362 6.91 9.93 -23.63
C SER A 362 5.60 9.53 -22.92
N SER A 363 5.50 9.81 -21.62
CA SER A 363 4.28 9.63 -20.82
C SER A 363 3.46 10.92 -20.69
N GLY A 364 3.78 11.96 -21.46
CA GLY A 364 2.90 13.11 -21.68
C GLY A 364 1.55 12.66 -22.25
N ALA A 365 0.44 13.23 -21.75
CA ALA A 365 -0.88 12.90 -22.25
C ALA A 365 -1.01 13.38 -23.71
N GLN A 366 -1.80 12.67 -24.51
CA GLN A 366 -2.43 13.33 -25.66
C GLN A 366 -3.28 14.45 -25.08
N ALA A 367 -2.78 15.69 -25.16
CA ALA A 367 -3.52 16.87 -24.75
C ALA A 367 -4.86 16.84 -25.49
N GLY A 368 -5.96 16.65 -24.74
CA GLY A 368 -7.25 17.01 -25.28
C GLY A 368 -7.19 18.51 -25.50
N ASP A 369 -7.44 18.97 -26.73
CA ASP A 369 -7.74 20.38 -26.97
C ASP A 369 -8.90 20.75 -26.03
N HIS A 370 -8.57 21.46 -24.95
CA HIS A 370 -9.58 22.01 -24.06
C HIS A 370 -10.21 23.19 -24.81
N PRO A 371 -11.54 23.19 -25.03
CA PRO A 371 -12.21 24.30 -25.69
C PRO A 371 -12.13 25.65 -24.95
N GLY A 372 -11.48 25.69 -23.77
CA GLY A 372 -11.35 26.88 -22.91
C GLY A 372 -10.08 27.69 -23.09
N ASP A 373 -9.04 27.18 -23.77
CA ASP A 373 -7.75 27.88 -23.87
C ASP A 373 -7.70 28.96 -24.97
N HIS A 374 -8.80 29.15 -25.72
CA HIS A 374 -8.93 30.17 -26.76
C HIS A 374 -9.76 31.40 -26.38
N GLN A 375 -10.15 31.56 -25.12
CA GLN A 375 -10.87 32.76 -24.67
C GLN A 375 -10.17 33.41 -23.48
N MET A 376 -9.02 34.06 -23.72
CA MET A 376 -8.45 35.13 -22.88
C MET A 376 -7.31 35.87 -23.62
N GLN A 377 -7.47 36.13 -24.92
CA GLN A 377 -6.72 37.15 -25.64
C GLN A 377 -7.67 37.83 -26.63
N GLY A 378 -8.38 38.83 -26.14
CA GLY A 378 -9.25 39.73 -26.89
C GLY A 378 -9.38 41.04 -26.13
#